data_AF-A0A6L9KED9-F1
#
_entry.id   AF-A0A6L9KED9-F1
#
_cell.length_a   1.000
_cell.length_b   1.000
_cell.length_c   1.000
_cell.angle_alpha   90.00
_cell.angle_beta   90.00
_cell.angle_gamma   90.00
#
_symmetry.space_group_name_H-M   'P 1'
#
loop_
_entity.id
_entity.type
_entity.pdbx_description
1 polymer ?
#
loop_
_entity_poly.entity_id
_entity_poly.type
_entity_poly.pdbx_seq_one_letter_code
_entity_poly.pdbx_strand_id
1 'polypeptide(L)'
;MKKITFLLSFIACVLVAQAQTLLVENFDYTIGSAITAQGWAKHSGTVTPNDSILVTAGLTFAGYPGSGVGGAANLVGSNKDQNKTFASQTTGNVYVSFMMKAAAVNRPGYFFHLSPSPVTNTFFSRVWINGTGSGMAIGPVASSVVEPATYTPIVADQTYLIVVKIDLTTKVSSLFVFSTLPTIEPTTAQMTYTETAATSVGGVGLRQYSFSGSTTNQNIIVDGIRVATSWAALFTTTGFSTPSANNLEVSLIGKKLTVTDSSTSSVEIFSAVGSKIQTVELVNGSANLNLSKGLYIVRVGKKAAKIMMNF
;
A
#
# COMPACT_ATOMS: atom_id res chain seq x y z
N MET A 1 -6.54 -18.42 -63.25
CA MET A 1 -7.03 -17.22 -62.53
C MET A 1 -6.63 -17.33 -61.07
N LYS A 2 -5.71 -16.47 -60.62
CA LYS A 2 -5.15 -16.45 -59.26
C LYS A 2 -6.23 -15.98 -58.28
N LYS A 3 -6.64 -16.85 -57.34
CA LYS A 3 -7.40 -16.43 -56.16
C LYS A 3 -6.39 -16.21 -55.03
N ILE A 4 -5.87 -14.98 -54.95
CA ILE A 4 -5.16 -14.49 -53.77
C ILE A 4 -6.25 -14.13 -52.77
N THR A 5 -6.55 -15.06 -51.87
CA THR A 5 -7.36 -14.75 -50.69
C THR A 5 -6.39 -14.26 -49.62
N PHE A 6 -6.25 -12.94 -49.52
CA PHE A 6 -5.47 -12.28 -48.49
C PHE A 6 -6.23 -12.43 -47.16
N LEU A 7 -5.88 -13.43 -46.36
CA LEU A 7 -6.37 -13.57 -45.00
C LEU A 7 -5.66 -12.49 -44.15
N LEU A 8 -6.30 -11.32 -44.06
CA LEU A 8 -5.94 -10.26 -43.13
C LEU A 8 -6.17 -10.79 -41.70
N SER A 9 -5.14 -11.36 -41.08
CA SER A 9 -5.12 -11.66 -39.65
C SER A 9 -5.14 -10.33 -38.91
N PHE A 10 -6.34 -9.84 -38.63
CA PHE A 10 -6.56 -8.75 -37.69
C PHE A 10 -6.19 -9.28 -36.29
N ILE A 11 -4.91 -9.15 -35.92
CA ILE A 11 -4.49 -9.23 -34.52
C ILE A 11 -5.19 -8.07 -33.83
N ALA A 12 -6.37 -8.34 -33.28
CA ALA A 12 -6.96 -7.49 -32.27
C ALA A 12 -6.01 -7.54 -31.07
N CYS A 13 -5.09 -6.58 -31.04
CA CYS A 13 -4.28 -6.30 -29.87
C CYS A 13 -5.24 -5.71 -28.84
N VAL A 14 -5.97 -6.58 -28.13
CA VAL A 14 -6.74 -6.19 -26.96
C VAL A 14 -5.69 -5.80 -25.93
N LEU A 15 -5.43 -4.50 -25.84
CA LEU A 15 -4.75 -3.89 -24.70
C LEU A 15 -5.66 -4.11 -23.49
N VAL A 16 -5.58 -5.29 -22.87
CA VAL A 16 -6.08 -5.46 -21.52
C VAL A 16 -5.18 -4.57 -20.67
N ALA A 17 -5.70 -3.43 -20.21
CA ALA A 17 -5.03 -2.65 -19.18
C ALA A 17 -4.82 -3.60 -17.99
N GLN A 18 -3.59 -4.08 -17.84
CA GLN A 18 -3.23 -4.97 -16.75
C GLN A 18 -3.46 -4.19 -15.46
N ALA A 19 -4.31 -4.72 -14.59
CA ALA A 19 -4.51 -4.20 -13.25
C ALA A 19 -3.15 -4.21 -12.54
N GLN A 20 -2.61 -3.03 -12.24
CA GLN A 20 -1.26 -2.87 -11.73
C GLN A 20 -1.32 -2.30 -10.31
N THR A 21 -0.67 -3.00 -9.37
CA THR A 21 -0.33 -2.42 -8.07
C THR A 21 0.92 -1.55 -8.25
N LEU A 22 0.80 -0.28 -7.89
CA LEU A 22 1.82 0.76 -8.09
C LEU A 22 2.63 1.02 -6.82
N LEU A 23 2.01 0.88 -5.65
CA LEU A 23 2.63 1.05 -4.35
C LEU A 23 1.98 0.09 -3.35
N VAL A 24 2.80 -0.53 -2.50
CA VAL A 24 2.40 -1.20 -1.26
C VAL A 24 3.29 -0.67 -0.15
N GLU A 25 2.68 -0.14 0.89
CA GLU A 25 3.34 0.42 2.07
C GLU A 25 2.61 -0.06 3.31
N ASN A 26 3.18 -1.09 3.96
CA ASN A 26 2.64 -1.65 5.21
C ASN A 26 3.38 -1.12 6.44
N PHE A 27 4.25 -0.12 6.28
CA PHE A 27 5.11 0.40 7.34
C PHE A 27 5.83 -0.71 8.13
N ASP A 28 6.32 -1.74 7.43
CA ASP A 28 7.03 -2.89 8.00
C ASP A 28 8.44 -2.49 8.45
N TYR A 29 8.46 -1.62 9.45
CA TYR A 29 9.58 -0.87 9.97
C TYR A 29 9.59 -1.00 11.49
N THR A 30 10.74 -0.72 12.10
CA THR A 30 10.85 -0.70 13.56
C THR A 30 9.95 0.39 14.16
N ILE A 31 9.17 0.04 15.19
CA ILE A 31 8.37 1.00 15.95
C ILE A 31 9.26 2.11 16.52
N GLY A 32 8.80 3.36 16.43
CA GLY A 32 9.53 4.55 16.82
C GLY A 32 10.53 5.06 15.77
N SER A 33 10.78 4.31 14.68
CA SER A 33 11.64 4.78 13.60
C SER A 33 10.96 5.85 12.74
N ALA A 34 11.77 6.71 12.12
CA ALA A 34 11.32 7.73 11.19
C ALA A 34 11.02 7.13 9.81
N ILE A 35 9.86 7.42 9.21
CA ILE A 35 9.55 6.91 7.85
C ILE A 35 10.44 7.52 6.77
N THR A 36 11.09 8.65 7.04
CA THR A 36 12.11 9.23 6.14
C THR A 36 13.35 8.35 5.99
N ALA A 37 13.66 7.52 6.99
CA ALA A 37 14.71 6.50 6.87
C ALA A 37 14.26 5.31 5.99
N GLN A 38 13.00 5.29 5.56
CA GLN A 38 12.33 4.15 4.90
C GLN A 38 11.80 4.53 3.50
N GLY A 39 12.47 5.49 2.85
CA GLY A 39 12.18 5.91 1.48
C GLY A 39 11.05 6.92 1.34
N TRP A 40 10.53 7.49 2.44
CA TRP A 40 9.69 8.67 2.38
C TRP A 40 10.56 9.93 2.27
N ALA A 41 10.16 10.87 1.41
CA ALA A 41 10.82 12.17 1.27
C ALA A 41 10.00 13.24 1.98
N LYS A 42 10.67 14.21 2.59
CA LYS A 42 10.01 15.41 3.12
C LYS A 42 9.83 16.42 1.98
N HIS A 43 8.65 17.02 1.87
CA HIS A 43 8.37 18.07 0.88
C HIS A 43 7.89 19.40 1.50
N SER A 44 7.56 19.44 2.80
CA SER A 44 7.15 20.67 3.49
C SER A 44 7.53 20.67 4.98
N GLY A 45 7.62 21.85 5.59
CA GLY A 45 7.87 22.07 7.02
C GLY A 45 9.33 22.41 7.42
N THR A 46 9.54 22.91 8.64
CA THR A 46 10.85 23.34 9.18
C THR A 46 11.82 22.19 9.44
N VAL A 47 13.13 22.45 9.44
CA VAL A 47 14.20 21.43 9.36
C VAL A 47 14.88 21.28 10.73
N THR A 48 14.30 20.49 11.62
CA THR A 48 15.02 19.96 12.79
C THR A 48 15.46 18.52 12.46
N PRO A 49 16.72 18.12 12.70
CA PRO A 49 17.31 16.91 12.10
C PRO A 49 16.63 15.57 12.46
N ASN A 50 15.76 15.56 13.46
CA ASN A 50 15.09 14.35 13.96
C ASN A 50 13.55 14.39 13.81
N ASP A 51 13.00 15.39 13.10
CA ASP A 51 11.55 15.55 12.97
C ASP A 51 11.02 14.76 11.78
N SER A 52 10.36 13.64 12.04
CA SER A 52 9.72 12.82 11.03
C SER A 52 8.40 12.24 11.53
N ILE A 53 7.56 11.75 10.61
CA ILE A 53 6.46 10.88 11.00
C ILE A 53 7.09 9.59 11.56
N LEU A 54 6.73 9.25 12.78
CA LEU A 54 7.23 8.05 13.46
C LEU A 54 6.30 6.87 13.24
N VAL A 55 6.89 5.69 13.18
CA VAL A 55 6.17 4.42 13.10
C VAL A 55 5.59 4.08 14.47
N THR A 56 4.30 3.74 14.53
CA THR A 56 3.59 3.25 15.73
C THR A 56 3.04 1.85 15.48
N ALA A 57 2.36 1.26 16.47
CA ALA A 57 1.70 -0.04 16.31
C ALA A 57 0.70 -0.01 15.14
N GLY A 58 0.70 -1.10 14.36
CA GLY A 58 -0.18 -1.27 13.20
C GLY A 58 -1.67 -1.32 13.55
N LEU A 59 -2.50 -1.11 12.54
CA LEU A 59 -3.94 -1.24 12.59
C LEU A 59 -4.39 -2.61 12.06
N THR A 60 -5.61 -2.99 12.42
CA THR A 60 -6.26 -4.19 11.90
C THR A 60 -7.59 -3.84 11.25
N PHE A 61 -7.86 -4.45 10.11
CA PHE A 61 -9.11 -4.39 9.38
C PHE A 61 -9.35 -5.70 8.66
N ALA A 62 -10.36 -6.47 9.10
CA ALA A 62 -10.55 -7.85 8.67
C ALA A 62 -10.61 -7.98 7.13
N GLY A 63 -9.77 -8.85 6.58
CA GLY A 63 -9.69 -9.13 5.15
C GLY A 63 -8.90 -8.12 4.32
N TYR A 64 -8.49 -6.97 4.87
CA TYR A 64 -7.63 -6.03 4.14
C TYR A 64 -6.19 -6.58 4.06
N PRO A 65 -5.57 -6.63 2.88
CA PRO A 65 -4.22 -7.22 2.74
C PRO A 65 -3.09 -6.58 3.56
N GLY A 66 -3.23 -5.32 3.98
CA GLY A 66 -2.27 -4.64 4.86
C GLY A 66 -2.58 -4.78 6.36
N SER A 67 -3.68 -5.45 6.74
CA SER A 67 -4.13 -5.57 8.11
C SER A 67 -3.18 -6.39 8.97
N GLY A 68 -2.73 -5.84 10.10
CA GLY A 68 -1.87 -6.55 11.05
C GLY A 68 -0.48 -6.87 10.51
N VAL A 69 -0.03 -6.15 9.48
CA VAL A 69 1.31 -6.28 8.90
C VAL A 69 2.09 -5.00 9.22
N GLY A 70 3.28 -5.14 9.78
CA GLY A 70 4.14 -3.99 10.08
C GLY A 70 3.61 -3.07 11.19
N GLY A 71 4.03 -1.81 11.14
CA GLY A 71 3.57 -0.72 11.99
C GLY A 71 2.58 0.19 11.25
N ALA A 72 2.48 1.44 11.68
CA ALA A 72 1.65 2.46 11.03
C ALA A 72 2.30 3.85 11.12
N ALA A 73 1.92 4.77 10.25
CA ALA A 73 2.32 6.17 10.34
C ALA A 73 1.51 6.92 11.42
N ASN A 74 2.21 7.51 12.40
CA ASN A 74 1.61 8.28 13.47
C ASN A 74 1.59 9.79 13.17
N LEU A 75 0.41 10.35 12.87
CA LEU A 75 0.24 11.76 12.56
C LEU A 75 -0.21 12.52 13.82
N VAL A 76 0.78 13.10 14.51
CA VAL A 76 0.61 13.78 15.81
C VAL A 76 1.06 15.25 15.80
N GLY A 77 1.06 15.89 14.63
CA GLY A 77 1.30 17.34 14.47
C GLY A 77 2.71 17.83 14.82
N SER A 78 3.62 17.89 13.84
CA SER A 78 4.94 18.52 13.97
C SER A 78 5.29 19.50 12.84
N ASN A 79 4.29 19.93 12.06
CA ASN A 79 4.46 20.80 10.89
C ASN A 79 5.38 20.21 9.82
N LYS A 80 5.08 19.01 9.31
CA LYS A 80 5.91 18.29 8.34
C LYS A 80 5.01 17.50 7.39
N ASP A 81 5.27 17.64 6.10
CA ASP A 81 4.59 16.83 5.09
C ASP A 81 5.63 15.94 4.40
N GLN A 82 5.30 14.66 4.27
CA GLN A 82 6.17 13.64 3.72
C GLN A 82 5.44 12.83 2.67
N ASN A 83 6.16 12.39 1.65
CA ASN A 83 5.59 11.68 0.51
C ASN A 83 6.36 10.41 0.17
N LYS A 84 5.66 9.48 -0.47
CA LYS A 84 6.24 8.31 -1.12
C LYS A 84 5.79 8.28 -2.57
N THR A 85 6.74 8.16 -3.49
CA THR A 85 6.47 8.20 -4.93
C THR A 85 6.33 6.80 -5.51
N PHE A 86 5.63 6.71 -6.62
CA PHE A 86 5.46 5.50 -7.43
C PHE A 86 5.50 5.87 -8.93
N ALA A 87 5.39 4.87 -9.80
CA ALA A 87 5.38 5.11 -11.25
C ALA A 87 4.17 5.98 -11.65
N SER A 88 4.45 7.17 -12.19
CA SER A 88 3.43 8.18 -12.48
C SER A 88 2.39 7.68 -13.49
N GLN A 89 1.13 7.97 -13.21
CA GLN A 89 -0.02 7.71 -14.08
C GLN A 89 -0.55 9.03 -14.64
N THR A 90 -0.80 9.09 -15.95
CA THR A 90 -1.27 10.30 -16.65
C THR A 90 -2.65 10.14 -17.26
N THR A 91 -3.21 8.92 -17.23
CA THR A 91 -4.53 8.60 -17.79
C THR A 91 -5.24 7.55 -16.93
N GLY A 92 -6.55 7.40 -17.14
CA GLY A 92 -7.36 6.41 -16.47
C GLY A 92 -7.64 6.71 -15.00
N ASN A 93 -8.02 5.67 -14.27
CA ASN A 93 -8.32 5.77 -12.85
C ASN A 93 -7.10 5.38 -12.01
N VAL A 94 -6.82 6.16 -10.98
CA VAL A 94 -5.88 5.79 -9.91
C VAL A 94 -6.65 5.62 -8.62
N TYR A 95 -6.42 4.49 -7.98
CA TYR A 95 -7.05 4.13 -6.72
C TYR A 95 -5.99 4.09 -5.62
N VAL A 96 -6.33 4.58 -4.44
CA VAL A 96 -5.53 4.44 -3.22
C VAL A 96 -6.40 3.88 -2.11
N SER A 97 -5.94 2.85 -1.41
CA SER A 97 -6.57 2.37 -0.17
C SER A 97 -5.63 2.44 1.01
N PHE A 98 -6.16 2.72 2.20
CA PHE A 98 -5.42 2.68 3.46
C PHE A 98 -6.37 2.51 4.64
N MET A 99 -5.88 1.90 5.73
CA MET A 99 -6.55 1.91 7.01
C MET A 99 -6.33 3.25 7.70
N MET A 100 -7.36 3.75 8.38
CA MET A 100 -7.29 4.99 9.16
C MET A 100 -8.00 4.82 10.49
N LYS A 101 -7.41 5.38 11.55
CA LYS A 101 -8.06 5.57 12.85
C LYS A 101 -7.78 6.99 13.34
N ALA A 102 -8.82 7.70 13.78
CA ALA A 102 -8.73 9.05 14.34
C ALA A 102 -9.30 9.08 15.75
N ALA A 103 -8.64 9.78 16.68
CA ALA A 103 -9.17 9.96 18.03
C ALA A 103 -10.32 10.97 18.06
N ALA A 104 -11.16 10.89 19.10
CA ALA A 104 -12.35 11.75 19.27
C ALA A 104 -12.02 13.25 19.45
N VAL A 105 -10.81 13.57 19.92
CA VAL A 105 -10.30 14.94 19.99
C VAL A 105 -9.18 15.06 18.97
N ASN A 106 -9.45 15.84 17.91
CA ASN A 106 -8.55 16.03 16.79
C ASN A 106 -8.50 17.51 16.39
N ARG A 107 -7.57 17.82 15.50
CA ARG A 107 -7.58 19.10 14.80
C ARG A 107 -8.20 18.90 13.42
N PRO A 108 -9.14 19.77 12.96
CA PRO A 108 -9.66 19.67 11.61
C PRO A 108 -8.57 19.97 10.58
N GLY A 109 -8.55 19.20 9.49
CA GLY A 109 -7.56 19.37 8.44
C GLY A 109 -7.49 18.19 7.48
N TYR A 110 -6.82 18.39 6.34
CA TYR A 110 -6.43 17.27 5.47
C TYR A 110 -5.11 16.66 5.91
N PHE A 111 -5.10 15.35 6.11
CA PHE A 111 -3.95 14.57 6.58
C PHE A 111 -3.32 13.74 5.47
N PHE A 112 -4.02 13.53 4.36
CA PHE A 112 -3.57 12.77 3.21
C PHE A 112 -3.82 13.55 1.93
N HIS A 113 -2.94 13.41 0.95
CA HIS A 113 -3.13 13.95 -0.40
C HIS A 113 -2.43 13.10 -1.46
N LEU A 114 -2.83 13.34 -2.72
CA LEU A 114 -2.11 12.88 -3.90
C LEU A 114 -1.33 14.04 -4.53
N SER A 115 -0.28 13.69 -5.27
CA SER A 115 0.57 14.64 -5.97
C SER A 115 1.13 14.06 -7.28
N PRO A 116 1.66 14.90 -8.17
CA PRO A 116 2.54 14.45 -9.25
C PRO A 116 3.83 13.82 -8.69
N SER A 117 4.62 13.22 -9.60
CA SER A 117 6.02 12.85 -9.34
C SER A 117 6.90 13.51 -10.42
N PRO A 118 7.90 14.35 -10.04
CA PRO A 118 8.29 14.70 -8.68
C PRO A 118 7.18 15.46 -7.91
N VAL A 119 7.21 15.35 -6.59
CA VAL A 119 6.24 16.05 -5.71
C VAL A 119 6.54 17.54 -5.73
N THR A 120 5.53 18.35 -6.08
CA THR A 120 5.60 19.81 -6.13
C THR A 120 4.67 20.41 -5.06
N ASN A 121 4.21 21.65 -5.23
CA ASN A 121 3.18 22.29 -4.41
C ASN A 121 1.74 22.00 -4.90
N THR A 122 1.57 21.11 -5.87
CA THR A 122 0.25 20.70 -6.38
C THR A 122 -0.24 19.46 -5.64
N PHE A 123 -1.15 19.67 -4.68
CA PHE A 123 -1.77 18.59 -3.89
C PHE A 123 -3.26 18.51 -4.16
N PHE A 124 -3.75 17.34 -4.56
CA PHE A 124 -5.15 17.07 -4.91
C PHE A 124 -5.65 15.79 -4.22
N SER A 125 -6.93 15.47 -4.36
CA SER A 125 -7.59 14.35 -3.67
C SER A 125 -7.33 14.37 -2.16
N ARG A 126 -7.41 15.57 -1.57
CA ARG A 126 -7.06 15.80 -0.17
C ARG A 126 -8.11 15.20 0.74
N VAL A 127 -7.72 14.28 1.62
CA VAL A 127 -8.62 13.62 2.57
C VAL A 127 -8.56 14.33 3.91
N TRP A 128 -9.73 14.74 4.39
CA TRP A 128 -9.94 15.54 5.60
C TRP A 128 -10.50 14.70 6.74
N ILE A 129 -10.18 15.12 7.96
CA ILE A 129 -10.86 14.75 9.19
C ILE A 129 -11.38 16.02 9.87
N ASN A 130 -12.55 15.95 10.51
CA ASN A 130 -13.07 17.03 11.35
C ASN A 130 -12.42 17.03 12.76
N GLY A 131 -12.66 18.10 13.53
CA GLY A 131 -12.07 18.25 14.88
C GLY A 131 -12.54 17.23 15.93
N THR A 132 -13.63 16.51 15.66
CA THR A 132 -14.19 15.49 16.56
C THR A 132 -13.78 14.07 16.18
N GLY A 133 -12.95 13.90 15.15
CA GLY A 133 -12.54 12.59 14.64
C GLY A 133 -13.70 11.72 14.12
N SER A 134 -14.87 12.33 13.89
CA SER A 134 -16.13 11.64 13.62
C SER A 134 -16.66 11.89 12.21
N GLY A 135 -15.87 12.55 11.36
CA GLY A 135 -16.26 12.89 10.00
C GLY A 135 -15.08 12.94 9.06
N MET A 136 -15.22 12.33 7.88
CA MET A 136 -14.23 12.34 6.79
C MET A 136 -14.75 13.04 5.54
N ALA A 137 -13.86 13.69 4.80
CA ALA A 137 -14.23 14.38 3.56
C ALA A 137 -13.11 14.33 2.52
N ILE A 138 -13.46 14.63 1.27
CA ILE A 138 -12.51 14.92 0.19
C ILE A 138 -12.79 16.33 -0.33
N GLY A 139 -11.76 17.14 -0.45
CA GLY A 139 -11.99 18.59 -0.56
C GLY A 139 -10.85 19.41 -1.17
N PRO A 140 -11.07 20.73 -1.28
CA PRO A 140 -10.47 21.57 -2.30
C PRO A 140 -8.95 21.78 -2.23
N VAL A 141 -8.41 22.08 -3.42
CA VAL A 141 -6.99 22.37 -3.73
C VAL A 141 -6.55 23.75 -3.23
N ALA A 142 -7.48 24.65 -2.87
CA ALA A 142 -7.15 26.05 -2.58
C ALA A 142 -6.14 26.19 -1.43
N SER A 143 -5.28 27.20 -1.55
CA SER A 143 -4.23 27.59 -0.59
C SER A 143 -4.76 28.07 0.76
N SER A 144 -6.07 28.27 0.88
CA SER A 144 -6.75 28.56 2.14
C SER A 144 -7.22 27.26 2.77
N VAL A 145 -6.99 27.15 4.08
CA VAL A 145 -7.39 26.05 4.98
C VAL A 145 -8.92 26.06 5.16
N VAL A 146 -9.69 26.07 4.07
CA VAL A 146 -11.14 26.06 4.11
C VAL A 146 -11.57 24.61 4.25
N GLU A 147 -12.06 24.30 5.44
CA GLU A 147 -12.61 23.01 5.78
C GLU A 147 -13.79 22.64 4.85
N PRO A 148 -13.95 21.36 4.45
CA PRO A 148 -15.14 20.90 3.74
C PRO A 148 -16.41 21.23 4.52
N ALA A 149 -17.45 21.67 3.80
CA ALA A 149 -18.75 22.00 4.40
C ALA A 149 -19.51 20.76 4.90
N THR A 150 -19.19 19.58 4.36
CA THR A 150 -19.86 18.33 4.68
C THR A 150 -18.82 17.23 4.94
N TYR A 151 -19.23 16.25 5.73
CA TYR A 151 -18.41 15.10 6.12
C TYR A 151 -19.23 13.81 6.07
N THR A 152 -18.62 12.75 5.57
CA THR A 152 -19.08 11.37 5.74
C THR A 152 -18.86 10.95 7.19
N PRO A 153 -19.89 10.49 7.91
CA PRO A 153 -19.77 10.16 9.32
C PRO A 153 -18.91 8.91 9.56
N ILE A 154 -18.11 8.94 10.62
CA ILE A 154 -17.37 7.82 11.17
C ILE A 154 -17.43 7.84 12.70
N VAL A 155 -17.09 6.72 13.34
CA VAL A 155 -16.93 6.64 14.79
C VAL A 155 -15.45 6.82 15.13
N ALA A 156 -15.15 7.73 16.06
CA ALA A 156 -13.79 7.93 16.56
C ALA A 156 -13.24 6.64 17.19
N ASP A 157 -11.92 6.47 17.15
CA ASP A 157 -11.17 5.31 17.65
C ASP A 157 -11.51 3.97 16.99
N GLN A 158 -12.36 3.95 15.96
CA GLN A 158 -12.59 2.80 15.09
C GLN A 158 -11.68 2.85 13.87
N THR A 159 -11.12 1.70 13.48
CA THR A 159 -10.40 1.56 12.22
C THR A 159 -11.38 1.47 11.05
N TYR A 160 -11.21 2.36 10.07
CA TYR A 160 -11.91 2.33 8.79
C TYR A 160 -10.94 2.03 7.66
N LEU A 161 -11.43 1.38 6.61
CA LEU A 161 -10.75 1.30 5.32
C LEU A 161 -11.22 2.46 4.45
N ILE A 162 -10.28 3.28 4.00
CA ILE A 162 -10.52 4.43 3.15
C ILE A 162 -10.07 4.06 1.74
N VAL A 163 -10.88 4.38 0.74
CA VAL A 163 -10.50 4.32 -0.67
C VAL A 163 -10.70 5.67 -1.32
N VAL A 164 -9.66 6.17 -1.97
CA VAL A 164 -9.69 7.37 -2.80
C VAL A 164 -9.53 6.92 -4.25
N LYS A 165 -10.40 7.41 -5.14
CA LYS A 165 -10.28 7.23 -6.59
C LYS A 165 -10.14 8.60 -7.24
N ILE A 166 -9.23 8.75 -8.19
CA ILE A 166 -9.18 9.90 -9.10
C ILE A 166 -9.27 9.39 -10.53
N ASP A 167 -10.27 9.88 -11.26
CA ASP A 167 -10.34 9.74 -12.72
C ASP A 167 -9.58 10.91 -13.36
N LEU A 168 -8.45 10.63 -14.00
CA LEU A 168 -7.61 11.67 -14.61
C LEU A 168 -8.23 12.32 -15.85
N THR A 169 -9.27 11.72 -16.43
CA THR A 169 -10.02 12.27 -17.57
C THR A 169 -11.00 13.33 -17.09
N THR A 170 -11.86 12.97 -16.14
CA THR A 170 -12.89 13.86 -15.60
C THR A 170 -12.37 14.76 -14.48
N LYS A 171 -11.19 14.45 -13.94
CA LYS A 171 -10.58 15.05 -12.75
C LYS A 171 -11.43 14.90 -11.49
N VAL A 172 -12.34 13.93 -11.46
CA VAL A 172 -13.19 13.69 -10.29
C VAL A 172 -12.47 12.78 -9.31
N SER A 173 -12.18 13.34 -8.14
CA SER A 173 -11.83 12.61 -6.93
C SER A 173 -13.09 12.05 -6.27
N SER A 174 -13.03 10.82 -5.78
CA SER A 174 -14.09 10.13 -5.07
C SER A 174 -13.58 9.53 -3.78
N LEU A 175 -14.32 9.71 -2.68
CA LEU A 175 -14.04 9.14 -1.37
C LEU A 175 -15.01 8.01 -1.06
N PHE A 176 -14.45 6.89 -0.64
CA PHE A 176 -15.17 5.76 -0.07
C PHE A 176 -14.65 5.43 1.32
N VAL A 177 -15.56 5.17 2.26
CA VAL A 177 -15.26 4.92 3.68
C VAL A 177 -15.99 3.66 4.13
N PHE A 178 -15.25 2.66 4.62
CA PHE A 178 -15.80 1.35 4.95
C PHE A 178 -15.44 0.90 6.36
N SER A 179 -16.42 0.35 7.07
CA SER A 179 -16.24 -0.37 8.34
C SER A 179 -16.06 -1.89 8.15
N THR A 180 -16.29 -2.40 6.94
CA THR A 180 -16.07 -3.79 6.52
C THR A 180 -15.48 -3.85 5.12
N LEU A 181 -14.71 -4.88 4.78
CA LEU A 181 -14.07 -4.97 3.47
C LEU A 181 -15.11 -4.97 2.33
N PRO A 182 -15.02 -4.07 1.34
CA PRO A 182 -15.91 -4.09 0.19
C PRO A 182 -15.53 -5.22 -0.77
N THR A 183 -16.52 -5.90 -1.34
CA THR A 183 -16.31 -6.97 -2.32
C THR A 183 -16.27 -6.48 -3.76
N ILE A 184 -16.87 -5.32 -4.04
CA ILE A 184 -16.91 -4.65 -5.35
C ILE A 184 -16.75 -3.13 -5.19
N GLU A 185 -16.38 -2.43 -6.27
CA GLU A 185 -16.38 -0.96 -6.31
C GLU A 185 -17.83 -0.46 -6.19
N PRO A 186 -18.18 0.39 -5.19
CA PRO A 186 -19.50 0.97 -5.12
C PRO A 186 -19.77 1.89 -6.31
N THR A 187 -21.01 1.89 -6.81
CA THR A 187 -21.44 2.76 -7.91
C THR A 187 -21.55 4.23 -7.50
N THR A 188 -21.71 4.50 -6.20
CA THR A 188 -21.82 5.85 -5.64
C THR A 188 -20.75 6.04 -4.57
N ALA A 189 -19.94 7.08 -4.71
CA ALA A 189 -19.00 7.51 -3.69
C ALA A 189 -19.73 8.27 -2.58
N GLN A 190 -19.26 8.16 -1.35
CA GLN A 190 -19.81 8.95 -0.23
C GLN A 190 -19.57 10.45 -0.42
N MET A 191 -18.51 10.81 -1.14
CA MET A 191 -18.22 12.20 -1.50
C MET A 191 -17.40 12.25 -2.78
N THR A 192 -17.58 13.31 -3.56
CA THR A 192 -16.76 13.60 -4.73
C THR A 192 -16.26 15.04 -4.71
N TYR A 193 -15.16 15.28 -5.41
CA TYR A 193 -14.61 16.62 -5.61
C TYR A 193 -13.96 16.71 -6.99
N THR A 194 -14.28 17.75 -7.76
CA THR A 194 -13.69 17.97 -9.08
C THR A 194 -12.40 18.78 -8.96
N GLU A 195 -11.28 18.13 -9.25
CA GLU A 195 -9.94 18.72 -9.19
C GLU A 195 -9.68 19.67 -10.36
N THR A 196 -8.95 20.76 -10.09
CA THR A 196 -8.55 21.70 -11.15
C THR A 196 -7.17 21.37 -11.71
N ALA A 197 -6.26 20.88 -10.85
CA ALA A 197 -4.82 20.75 -11.14
C ALA A 197 -4.30 19.30 -11.25
N ALA A 198 -5.16 18.28 -11.12
CA ALA A 198 -4.76 16.87 -11.20
C ALA A 198 -4.50 16.45 -12.67
N THR A 199 -3.26 16.56 -13.14
CA THR A 199 -2.83 16.15 -14.49
C THR A 199 -2.10 14.81 -14.52
N SER A 200 -1.50 14.42 -13.39
CA SER A 200 -0.83 13.13 -13.21
C SER A 200 -0.79 12.79 -11.73
N VAL A 201 -0.73 11.50 -11.41
CA VAL A 201 -0.57 10.99 -10.05
C VAL A 201 0.68 10.14 -9.97
N GLY A 202 1.61 10.51 -9.10
CA GLY A 202 2.84 9.76 -8.87
C GLY A 202 3.33 9.78 -7.43
N GLY A 203 2.58 10.38 -6.51
CA GLY A 203 2.91 10.42 -5.10
C GLY A 203 1.69 10.35 -4.20
N VAL A 204 1.87 9.70 -3.06
CA VAL A 204 1.00 9.84 -1.88
C VAL A 204 1.72 10.70 -0.85
N GLY A 205 0.99 11.53 -0.13
CA GLY A 205 1.53 12.41 0.90
C GLY A 205 0.77 12.29 2.21
N LEU A 206 1.52 12.26 3.31
CA LEU A 206 1.02 12.36 4.68
C LEU A 206 1.40 13.71 5.24
N ARG A 207 0.43 14.39 5.83
CA ARG A 207 0.56 15.74 6.36
C ARG A 207 0.47 15.73 7.87
N GLN A 208 1.49 16.28 8.52
CA GLN A 208 1.43 16.64 9.92
C GLN A 208 1.14 18.13 10.10
N TYR A 209 0.07 18.42 10.84
CA TYR A 209 -0.37 19.79 11.02
C TYR A 209 0.63 20.63 11.80
N SER A 210 0.59 21.95 11.60
CA SER A 210 1.42 22.88 12.35
C SER A 210 0.96 22.96 13.80
N PHE A 211 1.78 22.49 14.74
CA PHE A 211 1.47 22.60 16.17
C PHE A 211 1.94 23.94 16.72
N SER A 212 1.08 24.64 17.46
CA SER A 212 1.51 25.60 18.49
C SER A 212 1.02 25.07 19.83
N GLY A 213 1.80 25.24 20.90
CA GLY A 213 1.57 24.63 22.23
C GLY A 213 0.20 24.87 22.90
N SER A 214 -0.69 25.62 22.25
CA SER A 214 -2.05 25.93 22.71
C SER A 214 -3.16 25.34 21.80
N THR A 215 -2.82 24.62 20.73
CA THR A 215 -3.82 24.03 19.80
C THR A 215 -4.03 22.55 20.04
N THR A 216 -5.27 22.07 19.88
CA THR A 216 -5.61 20.65 19.86
C THR A 216 -4.69 19.89 18.91
N ASN A 217 -4.15 18.76 19.36
CA ASN A 217 -3.21 18.00 18.55
C ASN A 217 -3.91 17.25 17.41
N GLN A 218 -3.19 17.02 16.31
CA GLN A 218 -3.57 16.00 15.35
C GLN A 218 -3.45 14.62 16.02
N ASN A 219 -4.39 13.73 15.78
CA ASN A 219 -4.30 12.36 16.31
C ASN A 219 -4.92 11.37 15.32
N ILE A 220 -4.11 11.00 14.32
CA ILE A 220 -4.54 10.15 13.21
C ILE A 220 -3.45 9.10 12.98
N ILE A 221 -3.86 7.84 12.84
CA ILE A 221 -2.99 6.74 12.43
C ILE A 221 -3.39 6.33 11.02
N VAL A 222 -2.41 6.22 10.13
CA VAL A 222 -2.58 5.75 8.75
C VAL A 222 -1.73 4.51 8.53
N ASP A 223 -2.31 3.47 7.94
CA ASP A 223 -1.65 2.17 7.79
C ASP A 223 -2.02 1.46 6.47
N GLY A 224 -1.12 0.63 5.95
CA GLY A 224 -1.34 -0.26 4.81
C GLY A 224 -1.73 0.49 3.54
N ILE A 225 -0.97 1.50 3.13
CA ILE A 225 -1.26 2.28 1.92
C ILE A 225 -1.01 1.41 0.68
N ARG A 226 -1.99 1.33 -0.20
CA ARG A 226 -1.90 0.66 -1.50
C ARG A 226 -2.35 1.59 -2.60
N VAL A 227 -1.61 1.62 -3.70
CA VAL A 227 -1.98 2.38 -4.91
C VAL A 227 -2.10 1.40 -6.06
N ALA A 228 -3.16 1.51 -6.85
CA ALA A 228 -3.38 0.65 -8.00
C ALA A 228 -4.15 1.35 -9.13
N THR A 229 -4.11 0.76 -10.33
CA THR A 229 -4.88 1.21 -11.51
C THR A 229 -6.27 0.59 -11.60
N SER A 230 -6.64 -0.28 -10.66
CA SER A 230 -8.00 -0.85 -10.56
C SER A 230 -8.40 -1.11 -9.12
N TRP A 231 -9.71 -1.11 -8.87
CA TRP A 231 -10.29 -1.44 -7.56
C TRP A 231 -9.82 -2.81 -7.05
N ALA A 232 -9.93 -3.84 -7.89
CA ALA A 232 -9.57 -5.20 -7.51
C ALA A 232 -8.09 -5.31 -7.09
N ALA A 233 -7.20 -4.59 -7.76
CA ALA A 233 -5.76 -4.60 -7.46
C ALA A 233 -5.38 -3.91 -6.13
N LEU A 234 -6.28 -3.17 -5.49
CA LEU A 234 -6.08 -2.71 -4.11
C LEU A 234 -6.09 -3.89 -3.12
N PHE A 235 -6.90 -4.90 -3.41
CA PHE A 235 -7.19 -6.02 -2.51
C PHE A 235 -6.43 -7.29 -2.88
N THR A 236 -5.63 -7.26 -3.95
CA THR A 236 -4.72 -8.35 -4.27
C THR A 236 -3.50 -8.32 -3.36
N THR A 237 -3.19 -9.47 -2.77
CA THR A 237 -1.90 -9.70 -2.12
C THR A 237 -0.86 -9.99 -3.21
N THR A 238 -0.10 -8.97 -3.60
CA THR A 238 1.11 -9.18 -4.41
C THR A 238 2.06 -10.08 -3.61
N GLY A 239 2.36 -11.27 -4.13
CA GLY A 239 3.14 -12.29 -3.41
C GLY A 239 2.61 -13.71 -3.60
N PHE A 240 1.36 -13.87 -4.04
CA PHE A 240 0.92 -15.14 -4.64
C PHE A 240 1.35 -15.18 -6.11
N SER A 241 2.63 -15.44 -6.34
CA SER A 241 2.92 -16.32 -7.47
C SER A 241 2.53 -17.72 -6.99
N THR A 242 1.61 -18.40 -7.66
CA THR A 242 1.82 -19.84 -7.78
C THR A 242 3.26 -19.97 -8.29
N PRO A 243 4.17 -20.64 -7.55
CA PRO A 243 5.43 -21.07 -8.14
C PRO A 243 5.08 -21.68 -9.49
N SER A 244 5.89 -21.44 -10.53
CA SER A 244 5.54 -21.97 -11.86
C SER A 244 5.23 -23.47 -11.74
N ALA A 245 4.39 -24.01 -12.62
CA ALA A 245 3.99 -25.42 -12.61
C ALA A 245 5.16 -26.43 -12.58
N ASN A 246 6.40 -25.96 -12.67
CA ASN A 246 7.59 -26.72 -12.37
C ASN A 246 7.81 -26.74 -10.85
N ASN A 247 7.28 -27.78 -10.21
CA ASN A 247 7.59 -28.10 -8.82
C ASN A 247 9.11 -28.11 -8.61
N LEU A 248 9.59 -27.51 -7.52
CA LEU A 248 10.96 -27.75 -7.08
C LEU A 248 11.00 -29.19 -6.55
N GLU A 249 11.90 -30.01 -7.08
CA GLU A 249 12.11 -31.34 -6.55
C GLU A 249 13.09 -31.27 -5.38
N VAL A 250 12.60 -31.66 -4.19
CA VAL A 250 13.39 -31.71 -2.96
C VAL A 250 13.18 -33.02 -2.24
N SER A 251 14.21 -33.48 -1.53
CA SER A 251 14.14 -34.57 -0.57
C SER A 251 14.60 -34.07 0.79
N LEU A 252 13.89 -34.47 1.85
CA LEU A 252 14.26 -34.17 3.23
C LEU A 252 14.39 -35.48 3.99
N ILE A 253 15.60 -35.81 4.43
CA ILE A 253 15.88 -36.99 5.24
C ILE A 253 16.54 -36.52 6.54
N GLY A 254 15.80 -36.63 7.64
CA GLY A 254 16.18 -35.94 8.87
C GLY A 254 16.35 -34.44 8.62
N LYS A 255 17.41 -33.84 9.15
CA LYS A 255 17.70 -32.41 8.93
C LYS A 255 18.30 -32.10 7.56
N LYS A 256 18.62 -33.10 6.73
CA LYS A 256 19.31 -32.90 5.47
C LYS A 256 18.31 -32.67 4.33
N LEU A 257 18.32 -31.46 3.79
CA LEU A 257 17.63 -31.08 2.57
C LEU A 257 18.54 -31.36 1.37
N THR A 258 17.99 -32.00 0.34
CA THR A 258 18.62 -32.18 -0.98
C THR A 258 17.69 -31.57 -2.03
N VAL A 259 18.24 -30.79 -2.96
CA VAL A 259 17.51 -30.14 -4.06
C VAL A 259 18.01 -30.72 -5.38
N THR A 260 17.10 -31.21 -6.23
CA THR A 260 17.45 -31.91 -7.48
C THR A 260 17.79 -30.95 -8.64
N ASP A 261 17.94 -29.65 -8.39
CA ASP A 261 18.32 -28.65 -9.41
C ASP A 261 19.83 -28.42 -9.38
N SER A 262 20.54 -28.87 -10.42
CA SER A 262 22.02 -28.88 -10.48
C SER A 262 22.66 -27.51 -10.64
N SER A 263 21.87 -26.45 -10.81
CA SER A 263 22.35 -25.09 -11.10
C SER A 263 22.26 -24.13 -9.91
N THR A 264 21.59 -24.50 -8.81
CA THR A 264 21.39 -23.59 -7.68
C THR A 264 22.47 -23.72 -6.62
N SER A 265 22.97 -22.57 -6.13
CA SER A 265 23.92 -22.51 -5.02
C SER A 265 23.24 -22.31 -3.65
N SER A 266 21.99 -21.85 -3.62
CA SER A 266 21.27 -21.57 -2.36
C SER A 266 19.76 -21.77 -2.47
N VAL A 267 19.11 -21.89 -1.32
CA VAL A 267 17.65 -21.90 -1.19
C VAL A 267 17.18 -20.89 -0.16
N GLU A 268 15.97 -20.39 -0.34
CA GLU A 268 15.29 -19.59 0.68
C GLU A 268 14.24 -20.44 1.40
N ILE A 269 14.20 -20.37 2.72
CA ILE A 269 13.25 -21.09 3.56
C ILE A 269 12.24 -20.11 4.13
N PHE A 270 10.96 -20.42 4.00
CA PHE A 270 9.84 -19.66 4.55
C PHE A 270 9.03 -20.52 5.51
N SER A 271 8.43 -19.88 6.52
CA SER A 271 7.42 -20.51 7.37
C SER A 271 6.14 -20.81 6.59
N ALA A 272 5.25 -21.62 7.18
CA ALA A 272 3.91 -21.87 6.65
C ALA A 272 3.07 -20.59 6.43
N VAL A 273 3.38 -19.51 7.15
CA VAL A 273 2.69 -18.20 7.03
C VAL A 273 3.40 -17.23 6.08
N GLY A 274 4.46 -17.68 5.39
CA GLY A 274 5.12 -16.92 4.34
C GLY A 274 6.23 -15.97 4.81
N SER A 275 6.55 -15.92 6.10
CA SER A 275 7.73 -15.18 6.58
C SER A 275 9.01 -15.90 6.18
N LYS A 276 9.98 -15.18 5.58
CA LYS A 276 11.32 -15.73 5.29
C LYS A 276 12.05 -16.00 6.60
N ILE A 277 12.49 -17.24 6.78
CA ILE A 277 13.21 -17.68 7.98
C ILE A 277 14.73 -17.57 7.77
N GLN A 278 15.22 -18.09 6.65
CA GLN A 278 16.66 -18.10 6.35
C GLN A 278 16.93 -18.29 4.86
N THR A 279 18.12 -17.89 4.42
CA THR A 279 18.74 -18.37 3.17
C THR A 279 19.80 -19.41 3.55
N VAL A 280 19.85 -20.52 2.81
CA VAL A 280 20.75 -21.64 3.07
C VAL A 280 21.57 -21.91 1.81
N GLU A 281 22.89 -21.84 1.95
CA GLU A 281 23.82 -22.27 0.90
C GLU A 281 23.81 -23.79 0.79
N LEU A 282 23.82 -24.29 -0.45
CA LEU A 282 23.86 -25.70 -0.77
C LEU A 282 25.31 -26.11 -1.08
N VAL A 283 25.75 -27.19 -0.44
CA VAL A 283 27.00 -27.88 -0.78
C VAL A 283 26.64 -29.13 -1.56
N ASN A 284 27.03 -29.19 -2.84
CA ASN A 284 26.65 -30.26 -3.77
C ASN A 284 25.13 -30.51 -3.79
N GLY A 285 24.33 -29.44 -3.89
CA GLY A 285 22.87 -29.49 -3.93
C GLY A 285 22.20 -29.87 -2.61
N SER A 286 22.93 -29.91 -1.50
CA SER A 286 22.39 -30.31 -0.18
C SER A 286 22.76 -29.34 0.94
N ALA A 287 21.93 -29.27 1.98
CA ALA A 287 22.24 -28.54 3.21
C ALA A 287 21.55 -29.15 4.44
N ASN A 288 22.11 -28.92 5.62
CA ASN A 288 21.45 -29.25 6.89
C ASN A 288 20.61 -28.07 7.38
N LEU A 289 19.35 -28.32 7.70
CA LEU A 289 18.41 -27.35 8.21
C LEU A 289 18.34 -27.41 9.74
N ASN A 290 18.61 -26.29 10.40
CA ASN A 290 18.40 -26.14 11.83
C ASN A 290 17.09 -25.39 12.11
N LEU A 291 15.97 -26.05 11.86
CA LEU A 291 14.63 -25.51 12.04
C LEU A 291 13.86 -26.32 13.09
N SER A 292 12.93 -25.65 13.78
CA SER A 292 11.97 -26.31 14.67
C SER A 292 11.01 -27.22 13.88
N LYS A 293 10.23 -28.03 14.61
CA LYS A 293 9.13 -28.81 14.00
C LYS A 293 8.11 -27.87 13.34
N GLY A 294 7.67 -28.23 12.14
CA GLY A 294 6.70 -27.42 11.41
C GLY A 294 6.69 -27.64 9.91
N LEU A 295 5.73 -26.99 9.25
CA LEU A 295 5.63 -26.90 7.79
C LEU A 295 6.42 -25.69 7.29
N TYR A 296 7.23 -25.90 6.25
CA TYR A 296 8.05 -24.88 5.62
C TYR A 296 7.92 -24.92 4.11
N ILE A 297 8.25 -23.80 3.47
CA ILE A 297 8.37 -23.69 2.01
C ILE A 297 9.85 -23.47 1.67
N VAL A 298 10.39 -24.29 0.78
CA VAL A 298 11.72 -24.13 0.17
C VAL A 298 11.53 -23.48 -1.19
N ARG A 299 12.28 -22.41 -1.48
CA ARG A 299 12.20 -21.68 -2.75
C ARG A 299 13.58 -21.56 -3.40
N VAL A 300 13.60 -21.74 -4.73
CA VAL A 300 14.72 -21.45 -5.61
C VAL A 300 14.18 -20.65 -6.80
N GLY A 301 14.52 -19.36 -6.88
CA GLY A 301 13.97 -18.46 -7.87
C GLY A 301 12.42 -18.46 -7.86
N LYS A 302 11.81 -18.94 -8.96
CA LYS A 302 10.34 -19.05 -9.12
C LYS A 302 9.78 -20.44 -8.82
N LYS A 303 10.61 -21.43 -8.48
CA LYS A 303 10.19 -22.79 -8.11
C LYS A 303 10.11 -22.90 -6.58
N ALA A 304 9.18 -23.70 -6.08
CA ALA A 304 9.09 -23.97 -4.65
C ALA A 304 8.59 -25.39 -4.34
N ALA A 305 8.87 -25.85 -3.13
CA ALA A 305 8.42 -27.12 -2.57
C ALA A 305 8.01 -26.94 -1.11
N LYS A 306 7.10 -27.80 -0.63
CA LYS A 306 6.73 -27.88 0.79
C LYS A 306 7.57 -28.98 1.46
N ILE A 307 8.08 -28.70 2.65
CA ILE A 307 8.75 -29.69 3.49
C ILE A 307 8.17 -29.67 4.90
N MET A 308 8.20 -30.81 5.59
CA MET A 308 7.75 -30.94 6.97
C MET A 308 8.91 -31.41 7.85
N MET A 309 9.26 -30.61 8.85
CA MET A 309 10.22 -30.98 9.90
C MET A 309 9.44 -31.68 11.02
N ASN A 310 9.68 -32.97 11.26
CA ASN A 310 8.90 -33.78 12.23
C ASN A 310 9.71 -34.40 13.38
N PHE A 311 11.03 -34.20 13.41
CA PHE A 311 11.98 -34.76 14.40
C PHE A 311 12.24 -33.82 15.57
#